data_AF-A0A382BER3-F1
#
_entry.id   AF-A0A382BER3-F1
#
_cell.length_a   1.000
_cell.length_b   1.000
_cell.length_c   1.000
_cell.angle_alpha   90.00
_cell.angle_beta   90.00
_cell.angle_gamma   90.00
#
_symmetry.space_group_name_H-M   'P 1'
#
loop_
_entity.id
_entity.type
_entity.pdbx_description
1 polymer ?
#
loop_
_entity_poly.entity_id
_entity_poly.type
_entity_poly.pdbx_seq_one_letter_code
_entity_poly.pdbx_strand_id
1 'polypeptide(L)'
;MFGQAYKKIIVVLIFFNLSACSVVGGLWYERIDQLIANQFLEYANFSNAQEDYIRKATSEFKYWNIKNELPEYNKLLLQFRFLDSTTGVGDIDDIYQKGILLGNRSKDFFVPYIVEFCKTITNKQIEEIAIYFDGLMKERKLELE
;
A
#
# COMPACT_ATOMS: atom_id res chain seq x y z
N MET A 1 -47.38 9.90 -5.89
CA MET A 1 -46.49 9.97 -4.70
C MET A 1 -45.30 9.00 -4.71
N PHE A 2 -45.24 7.99 -5.61
CA PHE A 2 -44.12 7.02 -5.64
C PHE A 2 -42.78 7.57 -6.20
N GLY A 3 -42.80 8.56 -7.10
CA GLY A 3 -41.57 9.08 -7.71
C GLY A 3 -40.68 9.94 -6.80
N GLN A 4 -41.24 10.57 -5.76
CA GLN A 4 -40.49 11.44 -4.84
C GLN A 4 -39.77 10.64 -3.76
N ALA A 5 -40.34 9.52 -3.30
CA ALA A 5 -39.69 8.58 -2.38
C ALA A 5 -38.53 7.84 -3.07
N TYR A 6 -38.70 7.42 -4.33
CA TYR A 6 -37.65 6.77 -5.11
C TYR A 6 -36.44 7.68 -5.37
N LYS A 7 -36.68 8.97 -5.70
CA LYS A 7 -35.60 9.98 -5.80
C LYS A 7 -34.85 10.17 -4.48
N LYS A 8 -35.54 10.20 -3.33
CA LYS A 8 -34.91 10.31 -2.01
C LYS A 8 -34.05 9.08 -1.67
N ILE A 9 -34.53 7.87 -2.02
CA ILE A 9 -33.79 6.61 -1.80
C ILE A 9 -32.51 6.56 -2.66
N ILE A 10 -32.59 6.95 -3.93
CA ILE A 10 -31.41 7.03 -4.81
C ILE A 10 -30.38 8.02 -4.26
N VAL A 11 -30.82 9.20 -3.81
CA VAL A 11 -29.92 10.22 -3.23
C VAL A 11 -29.23 9.66 -1.97
N VAL A 12 -29.96 9.01 -1.07
CA VAL A 12 -29.39 8.37 0.12
C VAL A 12 -28.37 7.30 -0.25
N LEU A 13 -28.69 6.40 -1.20
CA LEU A 13 -27.76 5.37 -1.67
C LEU A 13 -26.48 5.97 -2.27
N ILE A 14 -26.59 7.04 -3.06
CA ILE A 14 -25.42 7.72 -3.63
C ILE A 14 -24.53 8.31 -2.51
N PHE A 15 -25.11 8.96 -1.50
CA PHE A 15 -24.35 9.53 -0.38
C PHE A 15 -23.64 8.47 0.48
N PHE A 16 -24.25 7.30 0.69
CA PHE A 16 -23.62 6.19 1.43
C PHE A 16 -22.53 5.47 0.63
N ASN A 17 -22.66 5.38 -0.70
CA ASN A 17 -21.64 4.76 -1.54
C ASN A 17 -20.42 5.68 -1.76
N LEU A 18 -20.61 7.00 -1.77
CA LEU A 18 -19.50 7.96 -1.96
C LEU A 18 -18.58 8.06 -0.73
N SER A 19 -19.11 7.93 0.49
CA SER A 19 -18.32 7.91 1.72
C SER A 19 -17.68 6.56 2.01
N ALA A 20 -18.14 5.48 1.36
CA ALA A 20 -17.53 4.17 1.47
C ALA A 20 -16.06 4.17 1.00
N CYS A 21 -15.73 4.85 -0.11
CA CYS A 21 -14.33 4.91 -0.59
C CYS A 21 -13.39 5.66 0.35
N SER A 22 -13.86 6.74 1.01
CA SER A 22 -13.05 7.47 2.01
C SER A 22 -12.90 6.69 3.32
N VAL A 23 -13.96 5.98 3.74
CA VAL A 23 -13.93 5.13 4.95
C VAL A 23 -13.04 3.91 4.73
N VAL A 24 -13.10 3.30 3.54
CA VAL A 24 -12.22 2.19 3.15
C VAL A 24 -10.76 2.65 3.08
N GLY A 25 -10.48 3.85 2.55
CA GLY A 25 -9.14 4.42 2.55
C GLY A 25 -8.57 4.66 3.96
N GLY A 26 -9.39 5.22 4.87
CA GLY A 26 -9.01 5.42 6.27
C GLY A 26 -8.73 4.09 6.99
N LEU A 27 -9.62 3.10 6.83
CA LEU A 27 -9.46 1.75 7.40
C LEU A 27 -8.23 1.01 6.86
N TRP A 28 -7.94 1.18 5.57
CA TRP A 28 -6.77 0.59 4.95
C TRP A 28 -5.48 1.17 5.55
N TYR A 29 -5.40 2.49 5.65
CA TYR A 29 -4.21 3.17 6.16
C TYR A 29 -4.01 2.94 7.67
N GLU A 30 -5.09 2.84 8.44
CA GLU A 30 -5.05 2.41 9.84
C GLU A 30 -4.47 1.01 10.04
N ARG A 31 -4.49 0.14 9.02
CA ARG A 31 -4.02 -1.25 9.10
C ARG A 31 -2.82 -1.53 8.20
N ILE A 32 -2.17 -0.50 7.66
CA ILE A 32 -1.07 -0.66 6.70
C ILE A 32 0.09 -1.48 7.30
N ASP A 33 0.36 -1.34 8.59
CA ASP A 33 1.32 -2.16 9.34
C ASP A 33 0.98 -3.65 9.32
N GLN A 34 -0.28 -3.97 9.60
CA GLN A 34 -0.79 -5.35 9.60
C GLN A 34 -0.81 -5.95 8.19
N LEU A 35 -1.22 -5.17 7.19
CA LEU A 35 -1.28 -5.62 5.80
C LEU A 35 0.12 -5.96 5.28
N ILE A 36 1.10 -5.08 5.51
CA ILE A 36 2.49 -5.32 5.11
C ILE A 36 3.06 -6.53 5.87
N ALA A 37 2.84 -6.61 7.19
CA ALA A 37 3.36 -7.72 7.98
C ALA A 37 2.78 -9.06 7.51
N ASN A 38 1.46 -9.14 7.36
CA ASN A 38 0.79 -10.38 6.97
C ASN A 38 1.23 -10.83 5.58
N GLN A 39 1.36 -9.91 4.62
CA GLN A 39 1.88 -10.24 3.30
C GLN A 39 3.30 -10.79 3.37
N PHE A 40 4.17 -10.21 4.20
CA PHE A 40 5.55 -10.68 4.35
C PHE A 40 5.61 -12.06 5.02
N LEU A 41 4.74 -12.29 6.01
CA LEU A 41 4.63 -13.55 6.75
C LEU A 41 4.12 -14.72 5.90
N GLU A 42 3.55 -14.47 4.72
CA GLU A 42 3.18 -15.52 3.78
C GLU A 42 4.39 -16.17 3.09
N TYR A 43 5.55 -15.51 3.07
CA TYR A 43 6.66 -15.94 2.21
C TYR A 43 7.38 -17.19 2.71
N ALA A 44 7.37 -17.46 4.02
CA ALA A 44 8.00 -18.63 4.62
C ALA A 44 7.44 -18.90 6.01
N ASN A 45 7.75 -20.07 6.57
CA ASN A 45 7.43 -20.37 7.96
C ASN A 45 8.46 -19.72 8.89
N PHE A 46 8.11 -18.54 9.41
CA PHE A 46 8.95 -17.79 10.33
C PHE A 46 8.84 -18.28 11.77
N SER A 47 9.91 -18.10 12.55
CA SER A 47 9.85 -18.30 14.00
C SER A 47 9.12 -17.15 14.69
N ASN A 48 8.57 -17.37 15.88
CA ASN A 48 7.88 -16.31 16.64
C ASN A 48 8.75 -15.03 16.80
N ALA A 49 10.06 -15.19 17.02
CA ALA A 49 10.96 -14.05 17.14
C ALA A 49 11.11 -13.25 15.82
N GLN A 50 11.11 -13.95 14.68
CA GLN A 50 11.11 -13.32 13.36
C GLN A 50 9.77 -12.64 13.08
N GLU A 51 8.65 -13.25 13.44
CA GLU A 51 7.33 -12.63 13.30
C GLU A 51 7.21 -11.35 14.13
N ASP A 52 7.64 -11.39 15.39
CA ASP A 52 7.66 -10.22 16.27
C ASP A 52 8.53 -9.10 15.70
N TYR A 53 9.68 -9.45 15.12
CA TYR A 53 10.55 -8.50 14.43
C TYR A 53 9.86 -7.84 13.23
N ILE A 54 9.21 -8.64 12.37
CA ILE A 54 8.48 -8.14 11.19
C ILE A 54 7.36 -7.19 11.64
N ARG A 55 6.54 -7.61 12.60
CA ARG A 55 5.41 -6.80 13.10
C ARG A 55 5.87 -5.50 13.74
N LYS A 56 7.00 -5.53 14.45
CA LYS A 56 7.61 -4.30 14.99
C LYS A 56 8.05 -3.37 13.86
N ALA A 57 8.78 -3.87 12.87
CA ALA A 57 9.29 -3.07 11.76
C ALA A 57 8.15 -2.42 10.96
N THR A 58 7.06 -3.13 10.68
CA THR A 58 5.92 -2.57 9.94
C THR A 58 5.08 -1.60 10.78
N SER A 59 5.01 -1.81 12.10
CA SER A 59 4.40 -0.83 13.02
C SER A 59 5.19 0.47 13.04
N GLU A 60 6.52 0.39 13.17
CA GLU A 60 7.42 1.55 13.10
C GLU A 60 7.32 2.26 11.75
N PHE A 61 7.21 1.49 10.64
CA PHE A 61 6.94 2.04 9.31
C PHE A 61 5.66 2.85 9.28
N LYS A 62 4.54 2.33 9.79
CA LYS A 62 3.26 3.06 9.81
C LYS A 62 3.39 4.39 10.54
N TYR A 63 4.00 4.42 11.73
CA TYR A 63 4.19 5.66 12.48
C TYR A 63 5.07 6.66 11.72
N TRP A 64 6.19 6.19 11.15
CA TRP A 64 7.07 7.02 10.34
C TRP A 64 6.37 7.54 9.08
N ASN A 65 5.61 6.69 8.38
CA ASN A 65 4.92 7.02 7.14
C ASN A 65 3.80 8.04 7.40
N ILE A 66 3.00 7.86 8.46
CA ILE A 66 1.99 8.86 8.89
C ILE A 66 2.63 10.23 9.12
N LYS A 67 3.76 10.25 9.83
CA LYS A 67 4.41 11.51 10.24
C LYS A 67 5.11 12.21 9.08
N ASN A 68 5.80 11.47 8.22
CA ASN A 68 6.76 12.04 7.26
C ASN A 68 6.31 11.94 5.80
N GLU A 69 5.56 10.89 5.42
CA GLU A 69 5.23 10.63 4.02
C GLU A 69 3.78 10.99 3.68
N LEU A 70 2.82 10.75 4.58
CA LEU A 70 1.40 11.07 4.36
C LEU A 70 1.15 12.53 3.97
N PRO A 71 1.79 13.54 4.58
CA PRO A 71 1.65 14.92 4.13
C PRO A 71 2.12 15.14 2.69
N GLU A 72 3.16 14.42 2.26
CA GLU A 72 3.72 14.50 0.91
C GLU A 72 2.85 13.76 -0.12
N TYR A 73 2.27 12.61 0.25
CA TYR A 73 1.23 11.96 -0.58
C TYR A 73 0.06 12.91 -0.81
N ASN A 74 -0.42 13.58 0.23
CA ASN A 74 -1.51 14.54 0.10
C ASN A 74 -1.15 15.71 -0.82
N LYS A 75 0.07 16.25 -0.71
CA LYS A 75 0.55 17.29 -1.64
C LYS A 75 0.53 16.79 -3.09
N LEU A 76 1.05 15.59 -3.35
CA LEU A 76 1.10 15.02 -4.69
C LEU A 76 -0.31 14.78 -5.27
N LEU A 77 -1.24 14.24 -4.46
CA LEU A 77 -2.64 14.05 -4.86
C LEU A 77 -3.33 15.38 -5.18
N LEU A 78 -3.02 16.45 -4.44
CA LEU A 78 -3.51 17.79 -4.76
C LEU A 78 -2.97 18.28 -6.11
N GLN A 79 -1.70 18.01 -6.44
CA GLN A 79 -1.15 18.35 -7.76
C GLN A 79 -1.92 17.64 -8.88
N PHE A 80 -2.19 16.34 -8.74
CA PHE A 80 -3.02 15.59 -9.70
C PHE A 80 -4.42 16.20 -9.86
N ARG A 81 -5.04 16.65 -8.77
CA ARG A 81 -6.39 17.25 -8.80
C ARG A 81 -6.44 18.58 -9.57
N PHE A 82 -5.33 19.31 -9.63
CA PHE A 82 -5.25 20.62 -10.28
C PHE A 82 -4.76 20.57 -11.72
N LEU A 83 -4.59 19.37 -12.29
CA LEU A 83 -4.30 19.24 -13.73
C LEU A 83 -5.51 19.71 -14.56
N ASP A 84 -5.24 20.55 -15.55
CA ASP A 84 -6.23 21.09 -16.47
C ASP A 84 -5.73 21.14 -17.93
N SER A 85 -6.45 21.82 -18.81
CA SER A 85 -6.10 21.94 -20.23
C SER A 85 -4.80 22.68 -20.54
N THR A 86 -4.20 23.32 -19.54
CA THR A 86 -2.90 24.00 -19.66
C THR A 86 -1.72 23.11 -19.23
N THR A 87 -2.00 21.95 -18.63
CA THR A 87 -0.99 20.98 -18.18
C THR A 87 -0.10 20.54 -19.33
N GLY A 88 1.21 20.71 -19.16
CA GLY A 88 2.23 20.24 -20.09
C GLY A 88 2.84 18.89 -19.69
N VAL A 89 3.61 18.31 -20.61
CA VAL A 89 4.37 17.06 -20.37
C VAL A 89 5.33 17.22 -19.18
N GLY A 90 5.94 18.40 -19.02
CA GLY A 90 6.86 18.67 -17.91
C GLY A 90 6.20 18.62 -16.53
N ASP A 91 4.93 19.05 -16.42
CA ASP A 91 4.18 18.98 -15.17
C ASP A 91 3.90 17.52 -14.78
N ILE A 92 3.59 16.68 -15.77
CA ILE A 92 3.37 15.25 -15.58
C ILE A 92 4.67 14.54 -15.17
N ASP A 93 5.79 14.88 -15.80
CA ASP A 93 7.10 14.31 -15.43
C ASP A 93 7.49 14.69 -14.00
N ASP A 94 7.32 15.95 -13.59
CA ASP A 94 7.60 16.38 -12.20
C ASP A 94 6.77 15.59 -11.17
N ILE A 95 5.47 15.42 -11.43
CA ILE A 95 4.59 14.61 -10.59
C ILE A 95 5.05 13.14 -10.54
N TYR A 96 5.46 12.58 -11.67
CA TYR A 96 5.97 11.22 -11.75
C TYR A 96 7.27 11.06 -10.95
N GLN A 97 8.23 11.96 -11.11
CA GLN A 97 9.49 11.95 -10.37
C GLN A 97 9.26 12.08 -8.86
N LYS A 98 8.33 12.94 -8.43
CA LYS A 98 7.92 13.01 -7.02
C LYS A 98 7.37 11.68 -6.53
N GLY A 99 6.50 11.02 -7.30
CA GLY A 99 6.02 9.68 -6.98
C GLY A 99 7.14 8.66 -6.78
N ILE A 100 8.13 8.64 -7.69
CA ILE A 100 9.33 7.79 -7.57
C ILE A 100 10.09 8.08 -6.27
N LEU A 101 10.33 9.36 -5.97
CA LEU A 101 11.04 9.76 -4.76
C LEU A 101 10.32 9.26 -3.50
N LEU A 102 9.00 9.41 -3.44
CA LEU A 102 8.20 8.92 -2.31
C LEU A 102 8.27 7.39 -2.17
N GLY A 103 8.22 6.66 -3.29
CA GLY A 103 8.40 5.20 -3.30
C GLY A 103 9.79 4.79 -2.81
N ASN A 104 10.83 5.50 -3.25
CA ASN A 104 12.21 5.25 -2.82
C ASN A 104 12.40 5.47 -1.33
N ARG A 105 11.81 6.52 -0.74
CA ARG A 105 11.88 6.76 0.71
C ARG A 105 11.24 5.64 1.52
N SER A 106 10.09 5.13 1.09
CA SER A 106 9.46 3.95 1.72
C SER A 106 10.35 2.72 1.63
N LYS A 107 10.97 2.46 0.48
CA LYS A 107 11.94 1.36 0.31
C LYS A 107 13.14 1.56 1.24
N ASP A 108 13.74 2.75 1.25
CA ASP A 108 14.93 3.07 2.05
C ASP A 108 14.66 2.95 3.56
N PHE A 109 13.43 3.21 4.01
CA PHE A 109 13.02 2.93 5.40
C PHE A 109 13.21 1.44 5.77
N PHE A 110 12.79 0.53 4.88
CA PHE A 110 12.84 -0.91 5.16
C PHE A 110 14.23 -1.52 5.00
N VAL A 111 15.13 -0.93 4.21
CA VAL A 111 16.48 -1.47 3.94
C VAL A 111 17.22 -1.91 5.22
N PRO A 112 17.40 -1.07 6.27
CA PRO A 112 18.10 -1.50 7.47
C PRO A 112 17.40 -2.66 8.19
N TYR A 113 16.07 -2.68 8.24
CA TYR A 113 15.31 -3.78 8.85
C TYR A 113 15.48 -5.08 8.08
N ILE A 114 15.43 -5.03 6.74
CA ILE A 114 15.63 -6.20 5.88
C ILE A 114 17.05 -6.73 6.04
N VAL A 115 18.07 -5.87 6.07
CA VAL A 115 19.46 -6.28 6.26
C VAL A 115 19.65 -7.04 7.57
N GLU A 116 19.08 -6.55 8.68
CA GLU A 116 19.14 -7.27 9.95
C GLU A 116 18.30 -8.55 9.93
N PHE A 117 17.11 -8.51 9.35
CA PHE A 117 16.23 -9.67 9.25
C PHE A 117 16.89 -10.82 8.47
N CYS A 118 17.55 -10.52 7.35
CA CYS A 118 18.26 -11.51 6.51
C CYS A 118 19.33 -12.29 7.27
N LYS A 119 19.94 -11.71 8.32
CA LYS A 119 20.91 -12.44 9.16
C LYS A 119 20.27 -13.55 9.99
N THR A 120 18.94 -13.52 10.15
CA THR A 120 18.17 -14.50 10.93
C THR A 120 17.54 -15.59 10.06
N ILE A 121 17.48 -15.38 8.74
CA ILE A 121 16.82 -16.30 7.81
C ILE A 121 17.67 -17.56 7.64
N THR A 122 17.00 -18.72 7.62
CA THR A 122 17.63 -20.02 7.35
C THR A 122 17.57 -20.40 5.87
N ASN A 123 18.44 -21.31 5.41
CA ASN A 123 18.39 -21.83 4.03
C ASN A 123 17.01 -22.42 3.68
N LYS A 124 16.37 -23.11 4.63
CA LYS A 124 15.01 -23.63 4.45
C LYS A 124 14.01 -22.50 4.15
N GLN A 125 14.08 -21.41 4.91
CA GLN A 125 13.20 -20.25 4.68
C GLN A 125 13.51 -19.57 3.34
N ILE A 126 14.78 -19.54 2.89
CA ILE A 126 15.13 -19.05 1.54
C ILE A 126 14.45 -19.89 0.45
N GLU A 127 14.46 -21.21 0.60
CA GLU A 127 13.79 -22.13 -0.34
C GLU A 127 12.26 -21.92 -0.34
N GLU A 128 11.65 -21.78 0.83
CA GLU A 128 10.21 -21.49 0.96
C GLU A 128 9.84 -20.17 0.26
N ILE A 129 10.64 -19.11 0.47
CA ILE A 129 10.47 -17.81 -0.21
C ILE A 129 10.56 -17.98 -1.72
N ALA A 130 11.55 -18.71 -2.22
CA ALA A 130 11.72 -18.94 -3.66
C ALA A 130 10.52 -19.67 -4.26
N ILE A 131 10.05 -20.73 -3.60
CA ILE A 131 8.86 -21.51 -4.03
C ILE A 131 7.61 -20.61 -4.07
N TYR A 132 7.40 -19.78 -3.04
CA TYR A 132 6.28 -18.85 -2.99
C TYR A 132 6.28 -17.90 -4.20
N PHE A 133 7.42 -17.26 -4.49
CA PHE A 133 7.53 -16.35 -5.63
C PHE A 133 7.41 -17.05 -6.99
N ASP A 134 7.96 -18.25 -7.14
CA ASP A 134 7.78 -19.05 -8.36
C ASP A 134 6.32 -19.42 -8.59
N GLY A 135 5.57 -19.70 -7.53
CA GLY A 135 4.12 -19.91 -7.56
C GLY A 135 3.38 -18.68 -8.08
N LEU A 136 3.61 -17.53 -7.45
CA LEU A 136 3.01 -16.24 -7.86
C LEU A 136 3.32 -15.89 -9.32
N MET A 137 4.56 -16.13 -9.77
CA MET A 137 4.95 -15.86 -11.15
C MET A 137 4.23 -16.76 -12.17
N LYS A 138 3.88 -18.00 -11.79
CA LYS A 138 3.09 -18.90 -12.64
C LYS A 138 1.63 -18.45 -12.71
N GLU A 139 1.03 -18.10 -11.58
CA GLU A 139 -0.35 -17.59 -11.53
C GLU A 139 -0.52 -16.35 -12.41
N ARG A 140 0.37 -15.35 -12.26
CA ARG A 140 0.31 -14.13 -13.08
C ARG A 140 0.49 -14.38 -14.58
N LYS A 141 1.28 -15.38 -14.98
CA LYS A 141 1.41 -15.73 -16.40
C LYS A 141 0.11 -16.29 -16.95
N LEU A 142 -0.57 -17.14 -16.18
CA LEU A 142 -1.85 -17.72 -16.57
C LEU A 142 -2.97 -16.67 -16.65
N GLU A 143 -2.96 -15.63 -15.81
CA GLU A 143 -3.91 -14.51 -15.89
C GLU A 143 -3.73 -13.62 -17.14
N LEU A 144 -2.58 -13.71 -17.81
CA LEU A 144 -2.24 -12.94 -19.00
C LEU A 144 -2.41 -13.73 -20.31
N GLU A 145 -2.74 -15.02 -20.22
CA GLU A 145 -3.05 -15.93 -21.34
C GLU A 145 -4.57 -16.06 -21.55
#